data_AF-A0A7S2EMD5-F1
#
_entry.id   AF-A0A7S2EMD5-F1
#
_cell.length_a   1.000
_cell.length_b   1.000
_cell.length_c   1.000
_cell.angle_alpha   90.00
_cell.angle_beta   90.00
_cell.angle_gamma   90.00
#
_symmetry.space_group_name_H-M   'P 1'
#
loop_
_entity.id
_entity.type
_entity.pdbx_description
1 polymer ?
#
loop_
_entity_poly.entity_id
_entity_poly.type
_entity_poly.pdbx_seq_one_letter_code
_entity_poly.pdbx_strand_id
1 'polypeptide(L)'
;FAGDTGLPPDFPLHRQIGERLGPFSLAALPIGAYAPSFFMRDSHCNPLEAVKIHCDIQSSKSVAIHWGTFALADERYDEPPKLLREMVVKHNKKLALKAQASVGGENEVMDRTSKGKIGKNWDEVHFGLVDFVVVGQGDSVESPERKEMIDTTSGFLPMDILDGVVEEVASHGNIVSTDQNNLA
;
A
#
# COMPACT_ATOMS: atom_id res chain seq x y z
N PHE A 1 -7.56 -5.25 10.37
CA PHE A 1 -8.15 -4.04 11.00
C PHE A 1 -7.16 -3.56 12.05
N ALA A 2 -6.66 -2.31 11.95
CA ALA A 2 -5.59 -1.83 12.84
C ALA A 2 -6.10 -1.27 14.18
N GLY A 3 -7.35 -0.80 14.24
CA GLY A 3 -7.79 0.05 15.35
C GLY A 3 -7.02 1.38 15.38
N ASP A 4 -6.89 1.97 16.55
CA ASP A 4 -6.05 3.15 16.75
C ASP A 4 -4.61 2.69 16.99
N THR A 5 -3.68 3.19 16.19
CA THR A 5 -2.28 2.78 16.28
C THR A 5 -1.35 3.89 15.81
N GLY A 6 -0.24 4.07 16.51
CA GLY A 6 0.90 4.86 16.05
C GLY A 6 1.92 4.01 15.28
N LEU A 7 3.01 4.65 14.88
CA LEU A 7 4.18 3.97 14.31
C LEU A 7 5.38 4.11 15.29
N PRO A 8 5.62 3.13 16.18
CA PRO A 8 6.70 3.23 17.16
C PRO A 8 8.07 3.33 16.47
N PRO A 9 8.93 4.29 16.86
CA PRO A 9 10.24 4.46 16.22
C PRO A 9 11.21 3.31 16.53
N ASP A 10 11.12 2.74 17.73
CA ASP A 10 12.09 1.77 18.25
C ASP A 10 11.58 0.32 18.26
N PHE A 11 10.35 0.11 17.77
CA PHE A 11 9.73 -1.22 17.74
C PHE A 11 9.02 -1.45 16.40
N PRO A 12 9.47 -2.41 15.58
CA PRO A 12 8.92 -2.64 14.24
C PRO A 12 7.61 -3.45 14.29
N LEU A 13 6.62 -2.97 15.06
CA LEU A 13 5.35 -3.65 15.34
C LEU A 13 4.67 -4.15 14.06
N HIS A 14 4.37 -3.23 13.14
CA HIS A 14 3.58 -3.52 11.95
C HIS A 14 4.33 -4.43 10.99
N ARG A 15 5.65 -4.26 10.91
CA ARG A 15 6.50 -5.19 10.15
C ARG A 15 6.42 -6.59 10.72
N GLN A 16 6.63 -6.78 12.03
CA GLN A 16 6.50 -8.09 12.69
C GLN A 16 5.12 -8.74 12.47
N ILE A 17 4.05 -7.93 12.43
CA ILE A 17 2.71 -8.41 12.07
C ILE A 17 2.69 -8.92 10.62
N GLY A 18 3.22 -8.15 9.67
CA GLY A 18 3.35 -8.55 8.28
C GLY A 18 4.16 -9.83 8.09
N GLU A 19 5.31 -9.96 8.76
CA GLU A 19 6.17 -11.15 8.64
C GLU A 19 5.47 -12.42 9.14
N ARG A 20 4.58 -12.29 10.13
CA ARG A 20 4.00 -13.42 10.84
C ARG A 20 2.61 -13.80 10.32
N LEU A 21 1.84 -12.82 9.85
CA LEU A 21 0.43 -12.99 9.50
C LEU A 21 0.10 -12.54 8.06
N GLY A 22 0.96 -11.76 7.43
CA GLY A 22 0.78 -11.30 6.05
C GLY A 22 1.10 -12.37 5.01
N PRO A 23 0.85 -12.08 3.72
CA PRO A 23 0.27 -10.84 3.20
C PRO A 23 -1.25 -10.74 3.45
N PHE A 24 -1.76 -9.52 3.63
CA PHE A 24 -3.19 -9.28 3.84
C PHE A 24 -3.86 -8.84 2.54
N SER A 25 -4.98 -9.45 2.18
CA SER A 25 -5.77 -9.00 1.02
C SER A 25 -6.41 -7.62 1.22
N LEU A 26 -6.78 -7.29 2.47
CA LEU A 26 -7.42 -6.02 2.82
C LEU A 26 -7.02 -5.58 4.24
N ALA A 27 -6.68 -4.31 4.39
CA ALA A 27 -6.49 -3.66 5.68
C ALA A 27 -7.41 -2.45 5.86
N ALA A 28 -7.71 -2.11 7.11
CA ALA A 28 -8.38 -0.86 7.46
C ALA A 28 -7.44 -0.12 8.41
N LEU A 29 -6.94 1.04 7.96
CA LEU A 29 -5.85 1.77 8.61
C LEU A 29 -6.30 3.20 8.96
N PRO A 30 -6.05 3.67 10.20
CA PRO A 30 -6.40 5.02 10.60
C PRO A 30 -5.53 6.04 9.85
N ILE A 31 -6.10 7.22 9.57
CA ILE A 31 -5.37 8.31 8.92
C ILE A 31 -5.55 9.67 9.61
N GLY A 32 -6.38 9.76 10.65
CA GLY A 32 -6.68 11.00 11.39
C GLY A 32 -6.28 10.90 12.86
N ALA A 33 -6.63 11.93 13.63
CA ALA A 33 -6.29 12.11 15.04
C ALA A 33 -4.79 12.18 15.32
N TYR A 34 -4.00 12.80 14.43
CA TYR A 34 -2.53 12.77 14.52
C TYR A 34 -1.89 14.09 14.99
N ALA A 35 -2.65 15.17 15.14
CA ALA A 35 -2.12 16.47 15.55
C ALA A 35 -2.54 16.87 16.99
N PRO A 36 -1.63 17.46 17.79
CA PRO A 36 -0.24 17.72 17.48
C PRO A 36 0.64 16.47 17.62
N SER A 37 1.61 16.32 16.71
CA SER A 37 2.40 15.08 16.59
C SER A 37 3.16 14.71 17.86
N PHE A 38 3.69 15.68 18.63
CA PHE A 38 4.44 15.37 19.85
C PHE A 38 3.61 14.64 20.92
N PHE A 39 2.29 14.78 20.88
CA PHE A 39 1.36 14.16 21.83
C PHE A 39 0.68 12.92 21.23
N MET A 40 0.28 12.99 19.95
CA MET A 40 -0.54 11.94 19.34
C MET A 40 0.26 10.77 18.76
N ARG A 41 1.54 10.97 18.37
CA ARG A 41 2.36 10.01 17.59
C ARG A 41 2.45 8.59 18.15
N ASP A 42 2.38 8.44 19.47
CA ASP A 42 2.53 7.14 20.10
C ASP A 42 1.25 6.29 19.99
N SER A 43 0.10 6.94 19.78
CA SER A 43 -1.23 6.30 19.71
C SER A 43 -1.89 6.38 18.34
N HIS A 44 -1.55 7.38 17.52
CA HIS A 44 -2.18 7.65 16.23
C HIS A 44 -1.14 7.91 15.16
N CYS A 45 -1.27 7.18 14.05
CA CYS A 45 -0.43 7.36 12.89
C CYS A 45 -1.00 8.46 11.99
N ASN A 46 -0.11 9.21 11.35
CA ASN A 46 -0.49 10.15 10.31
C ASN A 46 -0.65 9.45 8.93
N PRO A 47 -1.18 10.11 7.90
CA PRO A 47 -1.37 9.50 6.58
C PRO A 47 -0.09 8.95 5.93
N LEU A 48 1.08 9.56 6.16
CA LEU A 48 2.37 9.04 5.67
C LEU A 48 2.74 7.73 6.37
N GLU A 49 2.54 7.67 7.68
CA GLU A 49 2.78 6.47 8.47
C GLU A 49 1.78 5.37 8.10
N ALA A 50 0.52 5.69 7.80
CA ALA A 50 -0.46 4.73 7.30
C ALA A 50 -0.01 4.06 5.98
N VAL A 51 0.59 4.82 5.06
CA VAL A 51 1.22 4.29 3.84
C VAL A 51 2.34 3.32 4.18
N LYS A 52 3.20 3.65 5.16
CA LYS A 52 4.27 2.76 5.61
C LYS A 52 3.71 1.49 6.26
N ILE A 53 2.68 1.61 7.09
CA ILE A 53 2.01 0.47 7.74
C ILE A 53 1.42 -0.47 6.68
N HIS A 54 0.78 0.06 5.63
CA HIS A 54 0.28 -0.74 4.52
C HIS A 54 1.39 -1.61 3.89
N CYS A 55 2.57 -1.05 3.65
CA CYS A 55 3.73 -1.81 3.14
C CYS A 55 4.24 -2.81 4.18
N ASP A 56 4.43 -2.39 5.43
CA ASP A 56 4.99 -3.20 6.52
C ASP A 56 4.14 -4.47 6.78
N ILE A 57 2.81 -4.36 6.68
CA ILE A 57 1.90 -5.50 6.84
C ILE A 57 1.69 -6.28 5.54
N GLN A 58 2.30 -5.86 4.42
CA GLN A 58 2.13 -6.47 3.10
C GLN A 58 0.64 -6.53 2.67
N SER A 59 -0.07 -5.41 2.81
CA SER A 59 -1.47 -5.34 2.39
C SER A 59 -1.58 -5.11 0.88
N SER A 60 -2.50 -5.80 0.20
CA SER A 60 -2.81 -5.54 -1.21
C SER A 60 -3.67 -4.30 -1.42
N LYS A 61 -4.57 -4.00 -0.47
CA LYS A 61 -5.48 -2.84 -0.52
C LYS A 61 -5.79 -2.39 0.90
N SER A 62 -5.84 -1.09 1.13
CA SER A 62 -6.26 -0.50 2.40
C SER A 62 -7.52 0.34 2.26
N VAL A 63 -8.31 0.42 3.32
CA VAL A 63 -9.40 1.39 3.49
C VAL A 63 -9.00 2.37 4.58
N ALA A 64 -9.08 3.67 4.27
CA ALA A 64 -8.80 4.73 5.23
C ALA A 64 -9.95 4.86 6.23
N ILE A 65 -9.63 4.80 7.54
CA ILE A 65 -10.58 4.95 8.65
C ILE A 65 -10.12 6.06 9.62
N HIS A 66 -10.89 6.27 10.70
CA HIS A 66 -10.53 7.18 11.79
C HIS A 66 -10.32 8.64 11.33
N TRP A 67 -11.13 9.13 10.38
CA TRP A 67 -11.06 10.52 9.91
C TRP A 67 -12.45 11.08 9.59
N GLY A 68 -12.58 12.41 9.67
CA GLY A 68 -13.75 13.17 9.20
C GLY A 68 -15.05 13.00 10.03
N THR A 69 -15.10 12.07 10.99
CA THR A 69 -16.33 11.82 11.79
C THR A 69 -16.39 12.68 13.04
N PHE A 70 -15.31 12.70 13.83
CA PHE A 70 -15.20 13.45 15.08
C PHE A 70 -13.92 14.29 15.06
N ALA A 71 -13.99 15.52 15.59
CA ALA A 71 -12.83 16.36 15.81
C ALA A 71 -12.13 15.92 17.10
N LEU A 72 -11.18 14.97 16.99
CA LEU A 72 -10.45 14.38 18.12
C LEU A 72 -9.07 15.02 18.35
N ALA A 73 -8.64 15.90 17.45
CA ALA A 73 -7.27 16.38 17.34
C ALA A 73 -7.22 17.71 16.58
N ASP A 74 -6.03 18.30 16.48
CA ASP A 74 -5.81 19.65 15.96
C ASP A 74 -5.69 19.73 14.42
N GLU A 75 -5.73 18.60 13.70
CA GLU A 75 -5.71 18.64 12.24
C GLU A 75 -7.05 19.13 11.67
N ARG A 76 -7.01 19.72 10.47
CA ARG A 76 -8.24 20.07 9.75
C ARG A 76 -8.99 18.80 9.36
N TYR A 77 -10.32 18.82 9.50
CA TYR A 77 -11.15 17.64 9.21
C TYR A 77 -10.97 17.06 7.79
N ASP A 78 -10.66 17.91 6.81
CA ASP A 78 -10.52 17.57 5.39
C ASP A 78 -9.08 17.31 4.95
N GLU A 79 -8.10 17.47 5.85
CA GLU A 79 -6.67 17.30 5.57
C GLU A 79 -6.24 15.82 5.43
N PRO A 80 -6.65 14.89 6.32
CA PRO A 80 -6.21 13.50 6.25
C PRO A 80 -6.35 12.84 4.86
N PRO A 81 -7.51 12.89 4.18
CA PRO A 81 -7.66 12.24 2.88
C PRO A 81 -6.88 12.95 1.76
N LYS A 82 -6.60 14.25 1.88
CA LYS A 82 -5.77 14.98 0.91
C LYS A 82 -4.31 14.57 1.05
N LEU A 83 -3.81 14.59 2.29
CA LEU A 83 -2.44 14.21 2.59
C LEU A 83 -2.18 12.73 2.27
N LEU A 84 -3.13 11.83 2.53
CA LEU A 84 -3.02 10.43 2.13
C LEU A 84 -2.81 10.27 0.62
N ARG A 85 -3.65 10.92 -0.19
CA ARG A 85 -3.53 10.86 -1.67
C ARG A 85 -2.16 11.34 -2.13
N GLU A 86 -1.70 12.48 -1.61
CA GLU A 86 -0.36 13.00 -1.93
C GLU A 86 0.75 12.00 -1.58
N MET A 87 0.66 11.35 -0.41
CA MET A 87 1.68 10.39 0.02
C MET A 87 1.67 9.12 -0.82
N VAL A 88 0.51 8.62 -1.22
CA VAL A 88 0.44 7.45 -2.11
C VAL A 88 0.99 7.77 -3.49
N VAL A 89 0.58 8.89 -4.11
CA VAL A 89 1.12 9.31 -5.43
C VAL A 89 2.63 9.45 -5.37
N LYS A 90 3.16 10.09 -4.32
CA LYS A 90 4.60 10.24 -4.11
C LYS A 90 5.32 8.90 -3.96
N HIS A 91 4.73 7.97 -3.19
CA HIS A 91 5.27 6.62 -3.01
C HIS A 91 5.33 5.86 -4.33
N ASN A 92 4.19 5.74 -5.02
CA ASN A 92 4.07 4.97 -6.26
C ASN A 92 4.93 5.57 -7.39
N LYS A 93 5.02 6.90 -7.48
CA LYS A 93 5.94 7.56 -8.43
C LYS A 93 7.41 7.23 -8.14
N LYS A 94 7.81 7.20 -6.86
CA LYS A 94 9.17 6.82 -6.47
C LYS A 94 9.49 5.38 -6.86
N LEU A 95 8.51 4.47 -6.74
CA LEU A 95 8.65 3.08 -7.18
C LEU A 95 8.85 2.98 -8.70
N ALA A 96 7.99 3.66 -9.47
CA ALA A 96 8.08 3.67 -10.93
C ALA A 96 9.44 4.18 -11.42
N LEU A 97 9.96 5.27 -10.83
CA LEU A 97 11.27 5.82 -11.18
C LEU A 97 12.43 4.86 -10.84
N LYS A 98 12.33 4.13 -9.73
CA LYS A 98 13.33 3.10 -9.38
C LYS A 98 13.32 1.95 -10.38
N ALA A 99 12.14 1.45 -10.76
CA ALA A 99 12.00 0.38 -11.74
C ALA A 99 12.63 0.78 -13.09
N GLN A 100 12.33 1.99 -13.57
CA GLN A 100 12.92 2.52 -14.81
C GLN A 100 14.45 2.64 -14.76
N ALA A 101 15.02 3.04 -13.61
CA ALA A 101 16.46 3.15 -13.45
C ALA A 101 17.17 1.78 -13.44
N SER A 102 16.51 0.75 -12.89
CA SER A 102 17.03 -0.63 -12.84
C SER A 102 17.09 -1.30 -14.22
N VAL A 103 16.17 -0.97 -15.14
CA VAL A 103 16.14 -1.49 -16.52
C VAL A 103 17.35 -1.04 -17.35
N GLY A 104 18.06 0.01 -16.92
CA GLY A 104 19.30 0.49 -17.57
C GLY A 104 20.58 -0.24 -17.14
N GLY A 105 20.53 -1.17 -16.19
CA GLY A 105 21.65 -1.99 -15.72
C GLY A 105 21.42 -3.48 -16.00
N GLU A 106 22.50 -4.22 -16.28
CA GLU A 106 22.46 -5.63 -16.71
C GLU A 106 21.57 -6.51 -15.81
N ASN A 107 20.71 -7.32 -16.45
CA ASN A 107 19.66 -8.13 -15.84
C ASN A 107 20.21 -9.26 -14.94
N GLU A 108 19.94 -9.21 -13.64
CA GLU A 108 19.84 -10.43 -12.82
C GLU A 108 18.37 -10.88 -12.75
N VAL A 109 18.09 -12.00 -13.40
CA VAL A 109 16.78 -12.65 -13.39
C VAL A 109 16.53 -13.25 -12.01
N MET A 110 15.70 -12.61 -11.19
CA MET A 110 15.18 -13.22 -9.95
C MET A 110 14.03 -14.17 -10.27
N ASP A 111 14.28 -15.46 -10.09
CA ASP A 111 13.29 -16.54 -10.20
C ASP A 111 12.22 -16.46 -9.08
N ARG A 112 10.99 -16.14 -9.47
CA ARG A 112 9.80 -16.08 -8.59
C ARG A 112 9.11 -17.43 -8.37
N THR A 113 9.61 -18.54 -8.94
CA THR A 113 8.97 -19.87 -8.83
C THR A 113 9.40 -20.69 -7.62
N SER A 114 10.42 -20.25 -6.89
CA SER A 114 10.67 -20.79 -5.56
C SER A 114 9.55 -20.29 -4.62
N LYS A 115 8.93 -21.20 -3.87
CA LYS A 115 8.34 -20.86 -2.56
C LYS A 115 9.47 -20.23 -1.75
N GLY A 116 9.67 -18.93 -1.95
CA GLY A 116 10.90 -18.25 -1.63
C GLY A 116 11.12 -18.35 -0.14
N LYS A 117 12.19 -19.03 0.26
CA LYS A 117 12.75 -18.84 1.59
C LYS A 117 12.90 -17.33 1.76
N ILE A 118 12.11 -16.76 2.68
CA ILE A 118 12.10 -15.35 3.05
C ILE A 118 13.57 -14.92 3.17
N GLY A 119 14.03 -14.16 2.16
CA GLY A 119 15.38 -13.64 2.11
C GLY A 119 15.60 -12.75 3.33
N LYS A 120 16.80 -12.82 3.92
CA LYS A 120 17.13 -12.18 5.20
C LYS A 120 17.18 -10.64 5.15
N ASN A 121 16.76 -10.00 4.06
CA ASN A 121 16.88 -8.55 3.88
C ASN A 121 15.53 -7.91 3.55
N TRP A 122 14.77 -7.55 4.58
CA TRP A 122 13.45 -6.94 4.47
C TRP A 122 13.41 -5.61 3.70
N ASP A 123 14.55 -4.91 3.64
CA ASP A 123 14.69 -3.66 2.89
C ASP A 123 14.66 -3.89 1.36
N GLU A 124 14.81 -5.13 0.90
CA GLU A 124 14.79 -5.49 -0.53
C GLU A 124 13.44 -6.07 -1.00
N VAL A 125 12.59 -6.56 -0.10
CA VAL A 125 11.53 -7.53 -0.46
C VAL A 125 10.14 -6.90 -0.64
N HIS A 126 9.85 -5.68 -0.16
CA HIS A 126 8.48 -5.14 -0.23
C HIS A 126 8.39 -3.65 -0.62
N PHE A 127 8.75 -3.36 -1.87
CA PHE A 127 8.41 -2.10 -2.54
C PHE A 127 7.21 -2.32 -3.48
N GLY A 128 6.04 -2.59 -2.88
CA GLY A 128 4.79 -2.77 -3.62
C GLY A 128 4.05 -1.46 -3.85
N LEU A 129 3.30 -1.36 -4.95
CA LEU A 129 2.35 -0.27 -5.15
C LEU A 129 1.40 -0.20 -3.95
N VAL A 130 1.12 1.03 -3.52
CA VAL A 130 0.19 1.29 -2.43
C VAL A 130 -1.17 1.65 -3.01
N ASP A 131 -2.21 0.98 -2.52
CA ASP A 131 -3.60 1.20 -2.92
C ASP A 131 -4.49 1.46 -1.69
N PHE A 132 -5.07 2.66 -1.63
CA PHE A 132 -6.01 3.06 -0.59
C PHE A 132 -7.35 3.45 -1.19
N VAL A 133 -8.41 3.03 -0.51
CA VAL A 133 -9.77 3.53 -0.72
C VAL A 133 -10.11 4.51 0.39
N VAL A 134 -10.59 5.69 0.01
CA VAL A 134 -11.07 6.73 0.92
C VAL A 134 -12.56 6.93 0.68
N VAL A 135 -13.39 6.66 1.70
CA VAL A 135 -14.84 6.93 1.64
C VAL A 135 -15.11 8.24 2.35
N GLY A 136 -15.65 9.22 1.64
CA GLY A 136 -15.98 10.52 2.23
C GLY A 136 -17.17 10.45 3.18
N GLN A 137 -17.29 11.46 4.05
CA GLN A 137 -18.36 11.52 5.03
C GLN A 137 -19.70 11.84 4.37
N GLY A 138 -20.74 11.04 4.69
CA GLY A 138 -22.03 11.11 4.02
C GLY A 138 -22.09 10.39 2.68
N ASP A 139 -20.97 9.79 2.24
CA ASP A 139 -20.91 9.03 1.01
C ASP A 139 -21.31 7.57 1.24
N SER A 140 -22.10 7.01 0.32
CA SER A 140 -22.36 5.56 0.25
C SER A 140 -21.56 4.94 -0.89
N VAL A 141 -21.02 3.74 -0.64
CA VAL A 141 -20.31 2.89 -1.62
C VAL A 141 -21.19 2.48 -2.81
N GLU A 142 -22.50 2.66 -2.71
CA GLU A 142 -23.49 2.25 -3.72
C GLU A 142 -23.94 3.38 -4.66
N SER A 143 -23.43 4.60 -4.50
CA SER A 143 -23.88 5.74 -5.32
C SER A 143 -23.41 5.66 -6.79
N PRO A 144 -24.31 5.67 -7.80
CA PRO A 144 -23.97 5.45 -9.21
C PRO A 144 -23.06 6.53 -9.84
N GLU A 145 -23.07 7.74 -9.28
CA GLU A 145 -22.41 8.93 -9.83
C GLU A 145 -20.87 8.90 -9.68
N ARG A 146 -20.30 7.83 -9.12
CA ARG A 146 -18.99 7.89 -8.48
C ARG A 146 -17.92 6.89 -8.92
N LYS A 147 -18.01 6.36 -10.14
CA LYS A 147 -16.90 5.61 -10.76
C LYS A 147 -15.59 6.42 -10.86
N GLU A 148 -15.63 7.74 -10.72
CA GLU A 148 -14.44 8.61 -10.71
C GLU A 148 -13.84 8.88 -9.31
N MET A 149 -14.56 8.60 -8.21
CA MET A 149 -14.15 9.04 -6.86
C MET A 149 -14.02 7.88 -5.86
N ILE A 150 -14.31 6.64 -6.29
CA ILE A 150 -13.56 5.46 -5.84
C ILE A 150 -12.16 5.61 -6.44
N ASP A 151 -11.45 6.63 -5.95
CA ASP A 151 -10.11 6.98 -6.37
C ASP A 151 -9.18 5.97 -5.72
N THR A 152 -9.11 4.77 -6.30
CA THR A 152 -7.95 3.91 -6.11
C THR A 152 -6.77 4.72 -6.58
N THR A 153 -5.86 5.06 -5.67
CA THR A 153 -4.63 5.81 -5.98
C THR A 153 -3.72 5.10 -7.00
N SER A 154 -4.08 3.89 -7.44
CA SER A 154 -3.56 3.25 -8.64
C SER A 154 -3.89 4.00 -9.94
N GLY A 155 -4.95 4.80 -10.02
CA GLY A 155 -5.42 5.46 -11.26
C GLY A 155 -4.74 6.79 -11.62
N PHE A 156 -3.81 7.27 -10.79
CA PHE A 156 -3.17 8.58 -10.96
C PHE A 156 -1.74 8.54 -11.51
N LEU A 157 -1.20 7.36 -11.78
CA LEU A 157 -0.03 7.24 -12.64
C LEU A 157 -0.52 7.34 -14.10
N PRO A 158 0.13 8.12 -14.98
CA PRO A 158 -0.13 8.08 -16.41
C PRO A 158 -0.23 6.62 -16.89
N MET A 159 -1.20 6.29 -17.75
CA MET A 159 -1.44 4.89 -18.16
C MET A 159 -0.19 4.24 -18.74
N ASP A 160 0.70 5.01 -19.36
CA ASP A 160 2.03 4.61 -19.83
C ASP A 160 2.98 4.11 -18.71
N ILE A 161 2.83 4.62 -17.48
CA ILE A 161 3.58 4.17 -16.30
C ILE A 161 2.90 2.94 -15.67
N LEU A 162 1.56 2.92 -15.64
CA LEU A 162 0.80 1.75 -15.16
C LEU A 162 0.95 0.56 -16.08
N ASP A 163 0.85 0.72 -17.39
CA ASP A 163 0.99 -0.34 -18.36
C ASP A 163 2.40 -0.94 -18.29
N GLY A 164 3.44 -0.11 -18.12
CA GLY A 164 4.80 -0.62 -17.89
C GLY A 164 4.95 -1.44 -16.61
N VAL A 165 4.31 -1.03 -15.50
CA VAL A 165 4.36 -1.75 -14.22
C VAL A 165 3.42 -2.97 -14.19
N VAL A 166 2.24 -2.86 -14.80
CA VAL A 166 1.19 -3.89 -14.84
C VAL A 166 1.53 -4.97 -15.88
N GLU A 167 2.11 -4.63 -17.04
CA GLU A 167 2.63 -5.63 -17.99
C GLU A 167 3.82 -6.38 -17.39
N GLU A 168 4.67 -5.73 -16.57
CA GLU A 168 5.73 -6.41 -15.83
C GLU A 168 5.15 -7.34 -14.74
N VAL A 169 4.10 -6.94 -14.01
CA VAL A 169 3.43 -7.81 -13.02
C VAL A 169 2.64 -8.95 -13.69
N ALA A 170 2.01 -8.71 -14.85
CA ALA A 170 1.20 -9.68 -15.58
C ALA A 170 2.04 -10.67 -16.41
N SER A 171 3.16 -10.24 -17.00
CA SER A 171 4.10 -11.13 -17.72
C SER A 171 4.78 -12.13 -16.78
N HIS A 172 4.92 -11.79 -15.50
CA HIS A 172 5.42 -12.69 -14.45
C HIS A 172 4.31 -13.52 -13.77
N GLY A 173 3.05 -13.38 -14.20
CA GLY A 173 1.86 -14.07 -13.62
C GLY A 173 1.22 -15.13 -14.51
N ASN A 174 1.65 -15.29 -15.77
CA ASN A 174 1.15 -16.34 -16.65
C ASN A 174 2.06 -17.58 -16.63
N ILE A 175 1.81 -18.50 -15.70
CA ILE A 175 2.15 -19.91 -15.91
C ILE A 175 0.90 -20.59 -16.48
N VAL A 176 0.94 -20.76 -17.80
CA VAL A 176 0.01 -21.59 -18.57
C VAL A 176 0.11 -23.06 -18.11
N SER A 177 -1.05 -23.73 -18.17
CA SER A 177 -1.42 -25.06 -17.72
C SER A 177 -0.37 -26.18 -17.70
N THR A 178 -0.46 -26.97 -16.63
CA THR A 178 0.13 -28.29 -16.39
C THR A 178 -0.14 -29.34 -17.47
N ASP A 179 0.88 -30.19 -17.65
CA ASP A 179 0.90 -31.60 -18.07
C ASP A 179 0.47 -31.99 -19.51
N GLN A 180 1.49 -32.22 -20.35
CA GLN A 180 1.48 -33.35 -21.28
C GLN A 180 2.47 -34.42 -20.81
N ASN A 181 1.90 -35.52 -20.30
CA ASN A 181 2.37 -36.90 -20.35
C ASN A 181 3.85 -37.15 -20.68
N ASN A 182 4.60 -37.58 -19.67
CA ASN A 182 5.71 -38.49 -19.88
C ASN A 182 5.74 -39.53 -18.74
N LEU A 183 5.01 -40.62 -18.95
CA LEU A 183 5.21 -41.88 -18.24
C LEU A 183 5.63 -42.92 -19.28
N ALA A 184 6.61 -43.71 -18.86
CA ALA A 184 7.17 -44.88 -19.52
C ALA A 184 6.11 -45.95 -19.88
#